data_AF-A0A2N1R974-F1
#
_entry.id   AF-A0A2N1R974-F1
#
_cell.length_a   1.000
_cell.length_b   1.000
_cell.length_c   1.000
_cell.angle_alpha   90.00
_cell.angle_beta   90.00
_cell.angle_gamma   90.00
#
_symmetry.space_group_name_H-M   'P 1'
#
loop_
_entity.id
_entity.type
_entity.pdbx_description
1 polymer ?
#
loop_
_entity_poly.entity_id
_entity_poly.type
_entity_poly.pdbx_seq_one_letter_code
_entity_poly.pdbx_strand_id
1 'polypeptide(L)'
;MKLERVYRERCAARGLDAAAIESSVRAVAALERDAGDAGFELADAPISFVERYMAGLVENGEANEAVVVSIARYFVVARADAVAIRLLAYLLPVGVLPAMATRLGELEGIATRDAVLGHVQIPPEGSPPESYPAATKDFVEALVYEIGEDRARQVLAWHVHGIAPESFASERERYLELGSVDAWLEEWHARQVETLRRHADDGTLWFEQRITHAVVDFVQRNPEIQGGVRVGDTIYVTKIPYDPDRYLMATDPLEKRRLACHCPLAVSAITESGSGVPSLWCSCSAGYTKFPFDIVLGQATEATVLKSVLAGDELCRFAIRLPPPA
;
A
#
# COMPACT_ATOMS: atom_id res chain seq x y z
N MET A 1 -19.01 -24.53 12.48
CA MET A 1 -19.12 -23.10 12.16
C MET A 1 -20.40 -22.78 11.39
N LYS A 2 -21.10 -21.69 11.70
CA LYS A 2 -22.44 -21.36 11.11
C LYS A 2 -22.41 -21.17 9.58
N LEU A 3 -21.34 -20.57 9.04
CA LEU A 3 -21.16 -20.28 7.60
C LEU A 3 -20.17 -21.22 6.90
N GLU A 4 -19.92 -22.41 7.46
CA GLU A 4 -18.79 -23.25 7.09
C GLU A 4 -18.76 -23.67 5.61
N ARG A 5 -19.88 -24.13 5.08
CA ARG A 5 -19.96 -24.58 3.68
C ARG A 5 -19.56 -23.47 2.71
N VAL A 6 -20.16 -22.29 2.87
CA VAL A 6 -19.92 -21.14 1.97
C VAL A 6 -18.49 -20.60 2.14
N TYR A 7 -17.96 -20.61 3.35
CA TYR A 7 -16.57 -20.25 3.61
C TYR A 7 -15.58 -21.19 2.92
N ARG A 8 -15.80 -22.51 3.01
CA ARG A 8 -14.98 -23.53 2.33
C ARG A 8 -15.03 -23.35 0.81
N GLU A 9 -16.22 -23.13 0.24
CA GLU A 9 -16.41 -22.82 -1.18
C GLU A 9 -15.62 -21.57 -1.59
N ARG A 10 -15.65 -20.50 -0.75
CA ARG A 10 -14.88 -19.27 -0.99
C ARG A 10 -13.36 -19.51 -0.93
N CYS A 11 -12.87 -20.32 0.01
CA CYS A 11 -11.46 -20.67 0.10
C CYS A 11 -11.00 -21.47 -1.13
N ALA A 12 -11.77 -22.47 -1.55
CA ALA A 12 -11.47 -23.25 -2.75
C ALA A 12 -11.46 -22.37 -4.02
N ALA A 13 -12.43 -21.43 -4.14
CA ALA A 13 -12.47 -20.47 -5.23
C ALA A 13 -11.27 -19.48 -5.24
N ARG A 14 -10.56 -19.36 -4.12
CA ARG A 14 -9.30 -18.60 -4.01
C ARG A 14 -8.05 -19.46 -4.20
N GLY A 15 -8.22 -20.71 -4.62
CA GLY A 15 -7.12 -21.62 -4.97
C GLY A 15 -6.45 -22.32 -3.79
N LEU A 16 -7.05 -22.28 -2.60
CA LEU A 16 -6.49 -23.00 -1.44
C LEU A 16 -6.68 -24.52 -1.63
N ASP A 17 -5.65 -25.28 -1.27
CA ASP A 17 -5.73 -26.74 -1.18
C ASP A 17 -6.54 -27.19 0.06
N ALA A 18 -6.82 -28.50 0.14
CA ALA A 18 -7.62 -29.05 1.22
C ALA A 18 -6.99 -28.81 2.62
N ALA A 19 -5.66 -28.90 2.74
CA ALA A 19 -4.99 -28.72 4.03
C ALA A 19 -5.06 -27.26 4.51
N ALA A 20 -4.85 -26.32 3.59
CA ALA A 20 -5.01 -24.89 3.83
C ALA A 20 -6.45 -24.54 4.19
N ILE A 21 -7.45 -25.11 3.51
CA ILE A 21 -8.86 -24.94 3.84
C ILE A 21 -9.16 -25.42 5.27
N GLU A 22 -8.68 -26.61 5.66
CA GLU A 22 -8.90 -27.10 7.02
C GLU A 22 -8.21 -26.22 8.08
N SER A 23 -7.01 -25.72 7.79
CA SER A 23 -6.32 -24.77 8.67
C SER A 23 -7.11 -23.48 8.84
N SER A 24 -7.58 -22.92 7.73
CA SER A 24 -8.45 -21.74 7.66
C SER A 24 -9.77 -21.94 8.43
N VAL A 25 -10.37 -23.13 8.37
CA VAL A 25 -11.60 -23.44 9.14
C VAL A 25 -11.31 -23.54 10.62
N ARG A 26 -10.19 -24.16 11.02
CA ARG A 26 -9.80 -24.24 12.44
C ARG A 26 -9.57 -22.85 13.05
N ALA A 27 -8.88 -21.97 12.34
CA ALA A 27 -8.63 -20.60 12.79
C ALA A 27 -9.95 -19.83 13.05
N VAL A 28 -10.90 -19.90 12.10
CA VAL A 28 -12.19 -19.23 12.25
C VAL A 28 -13.06 -19.90 13.33
N ALA A 29 -13.03 -21.23 13.43
CA ALA A 29 -13.77 -21.95 14.47
C ALA A 29 -13.25 -21.65 15.88
N ALA A 30 -11.96 -21.30 16.04
CA ALA A 30 -11.42 -20.83 17.32
C ALA A 30 -12.02 -19.46 17.69
N LEU A 31 -11.95 -18.50 16.76
CA LEU A 31 -12.57 -17.19 16.94
C LEU A 31 -14.09 -17.28 17.19
N GLU A 32 -14.80 -18.19 16.53
CA GLU A 32 -16.25 -18.38 16.73
C GLU A 32 -16.59 -18.90 18.13
N ARG A 33 -15.71 -19.75 18.71
CA ARG A 33 -15.87 -20.19 20.12
C ARG A 33 -15.67 -19.03 21.08
N ASP A 34 -14.58 -18.28 20.92
CA ASP A 34 -14.29 -17.11 21.77
C ASP A 34 -15.40 -16.06 21.67
N ALA A 35 -15.96 -15.87 20.47
CA ALA A 35 -17.11 -14.98 20.26
C ALA A 35 -18.34 -15.49 21.02
N GLY A 36 -18.63 -16.78 20.95
CA GLY A 36 -19.72 -17.42 21.69
C GLY A 36 -19.58 -17.30 23.21
N ASP A 37 -18.37 -17.51 23.73
CA ASP A 37 -18.07 -17.34 25.16
C ASP A 37 -18.22 -15.88 25.62
N ALA A 38 -17.97 -14.93 24.72
CA ALA A 38 -18.22 -13.50 24.94
C ALA A 38 -19.67 -13.06 24.66
N GLY A 39 -20.56 -13.99 24.28
CA GLY A 39 -21.98 -13.72 24.03
C GLY A 39 -22.31 -13.11 22.67
N PHE A 40 -21.41 -13.24 21.69
CA PHE A 40 -21.60 -12.77 20.32
C PHE A 40 -21.87 -13.93 19.36
N GLU A 41 -22.76 -13.71 18.38
CA GLU A 41 -22.64 -14.45 17.12
C GLU A 41 -21.46 -13.87 16.34
N LEU A 42 -20.54 -14.72 15.84
CA LEU A 42 -19.32 -14.23 15.21
C LEU A 42 -19.57 -13.27 14.04
N ALA A 43 -20.61 -13.51 13.24
CA ALA A 43 -20.97 -12.64 12.10
C ALA A 43 -21.30 -11.20 12.52
N ASP A 44 -21.78 -11.01 13.76
CA ASP A 44 -22.20 -9.72 14.32
C ASP A 44 -21.22 -9.22 15.40
N ALA A 45 -20.09 -9.89 15.59
CA ALA A 45 -19.12 -9.52 16.61
C ALA A 45 -18.56 -8.10 16.34
N PRO A 46 -18.43 -7.25 17.37
CA PRO A 46 -17.93 -5.90 17.20
C PRO A 46 -16.46 -5.91 16.76
N ILE A 47 -16.04 -4.94 15.94
CA ILE A 47 -14.64 -4.80 15.49
C ILE A 47 -13.67 -4.85 16.67
N SER A 48 -13.99 -4.16 17.77
CA SER A 48 -13.12 -4.14 18.95
C SER A 48 -12.91 -5.52 19.59
N PHE A 49 -13.88 -6.44 19.49
CA PHE A 49 -13.70 -7.82 19.94
C PHE A 49 -12.70 -8.55 19.04
N VAL A 50 -12.86 -8.43 17.73
CA VAL A 50 -11.97 -9.06 16.74
C VAL A 50 -10.54 -8.51 16.86
N GLU A 51 -10.37 -7.21 17.07
CA GLU A 51 -9.05 -6.60 17.29
C GLU A 51 -8.38 -7.10 18.56
N ARG A 52 -9.14 -7.27 19.67
CA ARG A 52 -8.61 -7.87 20.91
C ARG A 52 -8.21 -9.33 20.71
N TYR A 53 -9.01 -10.10 19.96
CA TYR A 53 -8.65 -11.48 19.61
C TYR A 53 -7.35 -11.53 18.79
N MET A 54 -7.22 -10.66 17.77
CA MET A 54 -5.99 -10.55 16.98
C MET A 54 -4.78 -10.16 17.83
N ALA A 55 -4.95 -9.21 18.76
CA ALA A 55 -3.88 -8.84 19.69
C ALA A 55 -3.44 -10.03 20.56
N GLY A 56 -4.39 -10.82 21.08
CA GLY A 56 -4.08 -12.04 21.82
C GLY A 56 -3.31 -13.08 20.99
N LEU A 57 -3.68 -13.26 19.72
CA LEU A 57 -2.93 -14.14 18.80
C LEU A 57 -1.49 -13.64 18.59
N VAL A 58 -1.28 -12.33 18.47
CA VAL A 58 0.06 -11.74 18.34
C VAL A 58 0.88 -11.96 19.60
N GLU A 59 0.30 -11.69 20.78
CA GLU A 59 0.96 -11.88 22.08
C GLU A 59 1.36 -13.35 22.32
N ASN A 60 0.55 -14.29 21.84
CA ASN A 60 0.82 -15.73 21.97
C ASN A 60 1.73 -16.29 20.85
N GLY A 61 2.12 -15.48 19.86
CA GLY A 61 2.91 -15.94 18.70
C GLY A 61 2.13 -16.85 17.74
N GLU A 62 0.81 -16.78 17.75
CA GLU A 62 -0.11 -17.58 16.93
C GLU A 62 -0.60 -16.83 15.69
N ALA A 63 -0.44 -15.51 15.65
CA ALA A 63 -0.77 -14.69 14.50
C ALA A 63 0.25 -14.85 13.37
N ASN A 64 -0.27 -14.92 12.15
CA ASN A 64 0.48 -14.86 10.90
C ASN A 64 -0.45 -14.42 9.76
N GLU A 65 0.13 -14.13 8.60
CA GLU A 65 -0.62 -13.70 7.40
C GLU A 65 -1.78 -14.63 7.07
N ALA A 66 -1.55 -15.96 7.10
CA ALA A 66 -2.57 -16.94 6.75
C ALA A 66 -3.76 -16.95 7.72
N VAL A 67 -3.51 -16.73 9.01
CA VAL A 67 -4.57 -16.60 10.03
C VAL A 67 -5.39 -15.32 9.79
N VAL A 68 -4.74 -14.18 9.58
CA VAL A 68 -5.41 -12.91 9.28
C VAL A 68 -6.28 -13.04 8.03
N VAL A 69 -5.74 -13.60 6.94
CA VAL A 69 -6.46 -13.84 5.68
C VAL A 69 -7.67 -14.75 5.90
N SER A 70 -7.52 -15.80 6.71
CA SER A 70 -8.62 -16.74 7.01
C SER A 70 -9.78 -16.03 7.71
N ILE A 71 -9.48 -15.24 8.74
CA ILE A 71 -10.50 -14.50 9.49
C ILE A 71 -11.12 -13.40 8.62
N ALA A 72 -10.32 -12.61 7.89
CA ALA A 72 -10.83 -11.59 6.98
C ALA A 72 -11.79 -12.17 5.94
N ARG A 73 -11.45 -13.32 5.35
CA ARG A 73 -12.27 -14.01 4.37
C ARG A 73 -13.60 -14.51 4.95
N TYR A 74 -13.62 -14.93 6.22
CA TYR A 74 -14.87 -15.25 6.90
C TYR A 74 -15.79 -14.03 6.97
N PHE A 75 -15.28 -12.88 7.39
CA PHE A 75 -16.09 -11.67 7.50
C PHE A 75 -16.58 -11.15 6.14
N VAL A 76 -15.84 -11.39 5.05
CA VAL A 76 -16.35 -11.18 3.68
C VAL A 76 -17.56 -12.06 3.38
N VAL A 77 -17.51 -13.35 3.74
CA VAL A 77 -18.63 -14.29 3.54
C VAL A 77 -19.82 -13.92 4.43
N ALA A 78 -19.55 -13.46 5.65
CA ALA A 78 -20.56 -12.98 6.59
C ALA A 78 -21.16 -11.60 6.23
N ARG A 79 -20.60 -10.91 5.22
CA ARG A 79 -20.96 -9.54 4.82
C ARG A 79 -20.78 -8.49 5.95
N ALA A 80 -19.79 -8.72 6.79
CA ALA A 80 -19.35 -7.78 7.82
C ALA A 80 -18.22 -6.91 7.28
N ASP A 81 -18.53 -6.06 6.29
CA ASP A 81 -17.54 -5.39 5.46
C ASP A 81 -16.55 -4.54 6.28
N ALA A 82 -17.02 -3.87 7.34
CA ALA A 82 -16.15 -3.05 8.18
C ALA A 82 -15.07 -3.87 8.91
N VAL A 83 -15.40 -5.08 9.39
CA VAL A 83 -14.43 -5.98 10.02
C VAL A 83 -13.48 -6.55 8.97
N ALA A 84 -14.01 -6.96 7.82
CA ALA A 84 -13.21 -7.48 6.71
C ALA A 84 -12.18 -6.45 6.22
N ILE A 85 -12.60 -5.21 5.97
CA ILE A 85 -11.73 -4.10 5.57
C ILE A 85 -10.64 -3.86 6.62
N ARG A 86 -11.02 -3.84 7.91
CA ARG A 86 -10.06 -3.64 9.00
C ARG A 86 -8.98 -4.71 9.02
N LEU A 87 -9.34 -5.99 8.87
CA LEU A 87 -8.38 -7.09 8.85
C LEU A 87 -7.55 -7.13 7.56
N LEU A 88 -8.11 -6.77 6.41
CA LEU A 88 -7.33 -6.63 5.19
C LEU A 88 -6.26 -5.54 5.33
N ALA A 89 -6.52 -4.47 6.08
CA ALA A 89 -5.51 -3.45 6.37
C ALA A 89 -4.30 -4.00 7.14
N TYR A 90 -4.47 -5.02 7.99
CA TYR A 90 -3.36 -5.66 8.73
C TYR A 90 -2.37 -6.38 7.80
N LEU A 91 -2.80 -6.76 6.60
CA LEU A 91 -1.96 -7.44 5.62
C LEU A 91 -1.07 -6.47 4.86
N LEU A 92 -1.50 -5.22 4.69
CA LEU A 92 -0.81 -4.25 3.85
C LEU A 92 0.64 -3.92 4.29
N PRO A 93 0.98 -3.84 5.59
CA PRO A 93 2.36 -3.61 6.01
C PRO A 93 3.23 -4.87 6.06
N VAL A 94 2.63 -6.07 5.98
CA VAL A 94 3.36 -7.35 6.09
C VAL A 94 4.37 -7.47 4.95
N GLY A 95 5.59 -7.91 5.28
CA GLY A 95 6.66 -8.14 4.31
C GLY A 95 7.38 -6.88 3.79
N VAL A 96 6.84 -5.67 4.01
CA VAL A 96 7.44 -4.42 3.47
C VAL A 96 8.83 -4.14 4.05
N LEU A 97 8.98 -4.10 5.38
CA LEU A 97 10.29 -3.90 6.03
C LEU A 97 11.28 -5.06 5.76
N PRO A 98 10.86 -6.35 5.83
CA PRO A 98 11.71 -7.46 5.40
C PRO A 98 12.20 -7.34 3.95
N ALA A 99 11.34 -6.97 3.00
CA ALA A 99 11.71 -6.79 1.61
C ALA A 99 12.72 -5.63 1.43
N MET A 100 12.53 -4.53 2.16
CA MET A 100 13.54 -3.45 2.20
C MET A 100 14.88 -3.93 2.74
N ALA A 101 14.88 -4.75 3.79
CA ALA A 101 16.11 -5.31 4.34
C ALA A 101 16.81 -6.27 3.37
N THR A 102 16.06 -7.09 2.63
CA THR A 102 16.61 -7.93 1.56
C THR A 102 17.31 -7.05 0.51
N ARG A 103 16.62 -6.03 0.00
CA ARG A 103 17.20 -5.07 -0.96
C ARG A 103 18.44 -4.35 -0.41
N LEU A 104 18.40 -3.93 0.85
CA LEU A 104 19.58 -3.35 1.51
C LEU A 104 20.77 -4.32 1.48
N GLY A 105 20.53 -5.60 1.77
CA GLY A 105 21.57 -6.63 1.71
C GLY A 105 22.12 -6.86 0.30
N GLU A 106 21.28 -6.75 -0.74
CA GLU A 106 21.68 -6.87 -2.14
C GLU A 106 22.56 -5.70 -2.62
N LEU A 107 22.24 -4.47 -2.18
CA LEU A 107 22.95 -3.26 -2.61
C LEU A 107 24.19 -2.96 -1.77
N GLU A 108 24.09 -3.13 -0.44
CA GLU A 108 25.11 -2.65 0.51
C GLU A 108 25.76 -3.78 1.32
N GLY A 109 25.31 -5.02 1.12
CA GLY A 109 25.86 -6.20 1.76
C GLY A 109 25.17 -6.59 3.07
N ILE A 110 25.30 -7.88 3.42
CA ILE A 110 24.64 -8.50 4.57
C ILE A 110 25.05 -7.85 5.90
N ALA A 111 26.32 -7.46 6.06
CA ALA A 111 26.80 -6.86 7.30
C ALA A 111 26.11 -5.51 7.59
N THR A 112 25.95 -4.66 6.57
CA THR A 112 25.23 -3.39 6.70
C THR A 112 23.74 -3.60 6.95
N ARG A 113 23.12 -4.57 6.26
CA ARG A 113 21.74 -4.96 6.55
C ARG A 113 21.56 -5.35 8.01
N ASP A 114 22.42 -6.21 8.53
CA ASP A 114 22.31 -6.73 9.90
C ASP A 114 22.56 -5.62 10.94
N ALA A 115 23.47 -4.68 10.65
CA ALA A 115 23.67 -3.48 11.47
C ALA A 115 22.40 -2.63 11.55
N VAL A 116 21.77 -2.31 10.42
CA VAL A 116 20.50 -1.57 10.37
C VAL A 116 19.40 -2.32 11.12
N LEU A 117 19.20 -3.60 10.83
CA LEU A 117 18.16 -4.42 11.46
C LEU A 117 18.36 -4.61 12.97
N GLY A 118 19.59 -4.51 13.47
CA GLY A 118 19.89 -4.53 14.90
C GLY A 118 19.21 -3.40 15.69
N HIS A 119 18.79 -2.34 15.01
CA HIS A 119 18.07 -1.20 15.60
C HIS A 119 16.55 -1.24 15.39
N VAL A 120 16.01 -2.23 14.67
CA VAL A 120 14.62 -2.23 14.20
C VAL A 120 13.84 -3.38 14.83
N GLN A 121 12.76 -3.04 15.54
CA GLN A 121 11.81 -4.02 16.06
C GLN A 121 10.60 -4.09 15.13
N ILE A 122 10.64 -4.98 14.15
CA ILE A 122 9.52 -5.18 13.21
C ILE A 122 8.34 -5.81 13.97
N PRO A 123 7.13 -5.20 13.93
CA PRO A 123 5.96 -5.81 14.55
C PRO A 123 5.67 -7.19 13.98
N PRO A 124 5.26 -8.17 14.81
CA PRO A 124 4.87 -9.50 14.33
C PRO A 124 3.74 -9.43 13.30
N GLU A 125 3.65 -10.42 12.41
CA GLU A 125 2.52 -10.57 11.51
C GLU A 125 1.19 -10.62 12.27
N GLY A 126 0.16 -9.98 11.73
CA GLY A 126 -1.13 -9.82 12.41
C GLY A 126 -1.17 -8.66 13.41
N SER A 127 -0.08 -7.90 13.55
CA SER A 127 -0.14 -6.60 14.22
C SER A 127 -0.95 -5.58 13.40
N PRO A 128 -1.67 -4.67 14.06
CA PRO A 128 -2.40 -3.61 13.36
C PRO A 128 -1.44 -2.64 12.65
N PRO A 129 -1.85 -1.97 11.54
CA PRO A 129 -1.03 -0.96 10.87
C PRO A 129 -0.45 0.11 11.79
N GLU A 130 -1.20 0.45 12.85
CA GLU A 130 -0.82 1.46 13.83
C GLU A 130 0.45 1.10 14.63
N SER A 131 0.91 -0.16 14.63
CA SER A 131 2.15 -0.57 15.31
C SER A 131 3.42 -0.40 14.47
N TYR A 132 3.31 -0.20 13.15
CA TYR A 132 4.45 -0.15 12.22
C TYR A 132 5.24 1.16 12.15
N PRO A 133 4.69 2.35 12.48
CA PRO A 133 5.43 3.59 12.38
C PRO A 133 6.74 3.66 13.14
N ALA A 134 6.79 3.14 14.38
CA ALA A 134 8.01 3.18 15.18
C ALA A 134 9.14 2.39 14.50
N ALA A 135 8.88 1.16 14.08
CA ALA A 135 9.84 0.34 13.35
C ALA A 135 10.27 0.99 12.02
N THR A 136 9.35 1.67 11.34
CA THR A 136 9.63 2.36 10.07
C THR A 136 10.53 3.57 10.27
N LYS A 137 10.28 4.36 11.33
CA LYS A 137 11.16 5.45 11.75
C LYS A 137 12.56 4.92 12.05
N ASP A 138 12.65 3.92 12.92
CA ASP A 138 13.93 3.37 13.37
C ASP A 138 14.72 2.77 12.19
N PHE A 139 14.03 2.12 11.24
CA PHE A 139 14.66 1.62 10.02
C PHE A 139 15.27 2.75 9.18
N VAL A 140 14.55 3.84 8.96
CA VAL A 140 15.05 4.97 8.15
C VAL A 140 16.22 5.67 8.84
N GLU A 141 16.14 5.88 10.16
CA GLU A 141 17.21 6.52 10.92
C GLU A 141 18.47 5.66 10.95
N ALA A 142 18.34 4.36 11.21
CA ALA A 142 19.47 3.43 11.17
C ALA A 142 20.07 3.33 9.76
N LEU A 143 19.24 3.31 8.71
CA LEU A 143 19.69 3.31 7.32
C LEU A 143 20.53 4.57 7.01
N VAL A 144 20.04 5.76 7.38
CA VAL A 144 20.78 7.02 7.15
C VAL A 144 22.08 7.04 7.95
N TYR A 145 22.06 6.56 9.19
CA TYR A 145 23.26 6.49 10.02
C TYR A 145 24.35 5.58 9.42
N GLU A 146 23.97 4.41 8.93
CA GLU A 146 24.93 3.40 8.43
C GLU A 146 25.49 3.72 7.03
N ILE A 147 24.66 4.24 6.12
CA ILE A 147 25.07 4.40 4.70
C ILE A 147 24.94 5.83 4.16
N GLY A 148 24.44 6.77 4.95
CA GLY A 148 24.18 8.14 4.52
C GLY A 148 22.89 8.29 3.72
N GLU A 149 22.38 9.51 3.64
CA GLU A 149 21.05 9.80 3.07
C GLU A 149 20.92 9.42 1.59
N ASP A 150 21.96 9.65 0.77
CA ASP A 150 21.88 9.40 -0.66
C ASP A 150 21.77 7.91 -1.00
N ARG A 151 22.55 7.06 -0.32
CA ARG A 151 22.46 5.60 -0.48
C ARG A 151 21.18 5.06 0.14
N ALA A 152 20.77 5.60 1.31
CA ALA A 152 19.48 5.29 1.90
C ALA A 152 18.32 5.55 0.93
N ARG A 153 18.35 6.67 0.20
CA ARG A 153 17.36 7.00 -0.82
C ARG A 153 17.33 5.97 -1.96
N GLN A 154 18.49 5.49 -2.42
CA GLN A 154 18.57 4.47 -3.48
C GLN A 154 18.04 3.09 -3.03
N VAL A 155 18.31 2.71 -1.78
CA VAL A 155 17.73 1.52 -1.15
C VAL A 155 16.21 1.64 -1.12
N LEU A 156 15.69 2.78 -0.64
CA LEU A 156 14.25 3.00 -0.50
C LEU A 156 13.52 3.21 -1.82
N ALA A 157 14.15 3.77 -2.87
CA ALA A 157 13.53 4.10 -4.16
C ALA A 157 13.28 2.88 -5.06
N TRP A 158 12.51 1.92 -4.54
CA TRP A 158 12.18 0.66 -5.18
C TRP A 158 10.69 0.33 -5.12
N HIS A 159 10.25 -0.44 -6.10
CA HIS A 159 8.96 -1.09 -6.07
C HIS A 159 8.98 -2.24 -5.06
N VAL A 160 8.55 -2.00 -3.83
CA VAL A 160 8.54 -3.02 -2.76
C VAL A 160 7.47 -4.09 -2.93
N HIS A 161 6.36 -3.77 -3.60
CA HIS A 161 5.19 -4.65 -3.67
C HIS A 161 5.35 -5.82 -4.66
N GLY A 162 6.52 -5.96 -5.30
CA GLY A 162 6.82 -7.04 -6.22
C GLY A 162 5.87 -7.17 -7.43
N ILE A 163 5.24 -6.08 -7.89
CA ILE A 163 4.42 -6.13 -9.11
C ILE A 163 5.29 -6.63 -10.26
N ALA A 164 4.81 -7.69 -10.92
CA ALA A 164 5.47 -8.29 -12.05
C ALA A 164 5.60 -7.27 -13.21
N PRO A 165 6.80 -7.07 -13.81
CA PRO A 165 7.01 -6.15 -14.93
C PRO A 165 6.00 -6.32 -16.08
N GLU A 166 5.56 -7.55 -16.31
CA GLU A 166 4.59 -7.94 -17.34
C GLU A 166 3.25 -7.22 -17.17
N SER A 167 2.93 -6.77 -15.95
CA SER A 167 1.73 -5.97 -15.66
C SER A 167 1.70 -4.63 -16.41
N PHE A 168 2.85 -4.15 -16.88
CA PHE A 168 3.00 -2.93 -17.66
C PHE A 168 3.52 -3.17 -19.10
N ALA A 169 3.54 -4.42 -19.57
CA ALA A 169 4.02 -4.76 -20.91
C ALA A 169 3.19 -4.07 -22.01
N SER A 170 1.87 -4.02 -21.88
CA SER A 170 0.98 -3.32 -22.81
C SER A 170 1.27 -1.83 -22.91
N GLU A 171 1.70 -1.21 -21.81
CA GLU A 171 2.05 0.21 -21.78
C GLU A 171 3.35 0.49 -22.55
N ARG A 172 4.31 -0.43 -22.49
CA ARG A 172 5.52 -0.36 -23.33
C ARG A 172 5.18 -0.48 -24.81
N GLU A 173 4.35 -1.45 -25.20
CA GLU A 173 3.89 -1.61 -26.59
C GLU A 173 3.24 -0.32 -27.09
N ARG A 174 2.35 0.26 -26.27
CA ARG A 174 1.66 1.50 -26.59
C ARG A 174 2.61 2.69 -26.77
N TYR A 175 3.60 2.84 -25.89
CA TYR A 175 4.63 3.85 -26.02
C TYR A 175 5.44 3.69 -27.32
N LEU A 176 5.81 2.46 -27.68
CA LEU A 176 6.55 2.18 -28.91
C LEU A 176 5.71 2.49 -30.16
N GLU A 177 4.41 2.21 -30.15
CA GLU A 177 3.49 2.58 -31.24
C GLU A 177 3.37 4.09 -31.41
N LEU A 178 3.26 4.84 -30.30
CA LEU A 178 3.11 6.30 -30.32
C LEU A 178 4.42 7.02 -30.65
N GLY A 179 5.57 6.41 -30.36
CA GLY A 179 6.90 6.95 -30.66
C GLY A 179 7.25 8.24 -29.92
N SER A 180 6.49 8.62 -28.90
CA SER A 180 6.67 9.86 -28.13
C SER A 180 6.23 9.67 -26.68
N VAL A 181 7.08 10.07 -25.74
CA VAL A 181 6.73 10.10 -24.30
C VAL A 181 5.53 11.02 -24.06
N ASP A 182 5.46 12.17 -24.74
CA ASP A 182 4.37 13.12 -24.52
C ASP A 182 3.03 12.57 -25.02
N ALA A 183 3.03 11.96 -26.20
CA ALA A 183 1.82 11.34 -26.74
C ALA A 183 1.34 10.19 -25.86
N TRP A 184 2.28 9.40 -25.33
CA TRP A 184 1.96 8.33 -24.40
C TRP A 184 1.45 8.85 -23.04
N LEU A 185 2.03 9.90 -22.47
CA LEU A 185 1.55 10.51 -21.23
C LEU A 185 0.12 11.05 -21.37
N GLU A 186 -0.17 11.75 -22.47
CA GLU A 186 -1.50 12.27 -22.77
C GLU A 186 -2.53 11.15 -22.92
N GLU A 187 -2.18 10.11 -23.69
CA GLU A 187 -3.04 8.95 -23.94
C GLU A 187 -3.27 8.11 -22.68
N TRP A 188 -2.22 7.86 -21.90
CA TRP A 188 -2.29 7.18 -20.60
C TRP A 188 -3.23 7.94 -19.68
N HIS A 189 -3.03 9.25 -19.49
CA HIS A 189 -3.86 10.04 -18.58
C HIS A 189 -5.33 10.00 -18.98
N ALA A 190 -5.63 10.12 -20.28
CA ALA A 190 -7.00 10.00 -20.79
C ALA A 190 -7.64 8.65 -20.46
N ARG A 191 -6.89 7.53 -20.58
CA ARG A 191 -7.36 6.19 -20.20
C ARG A 191 -7.58 6.05 -18.70
N GLN A 192 -6.72 6.64 -17.87
CA GLN A 192 -6.90 6.63 -16.42
C GLN A 192 -8.16 7.41 -16.01
N VAL A 193 -8.37 8.60 -16.56
CA VAL A 193 -9.59 9.41 -16.34
C VAL A 193 -10.83 8.63 -16.75
N GLU A 194 -10.81 7.96 -17.89
CA GLU A 194 -11.92 7.14 -18.36
C GLU A 194 -12.19 5.92 -17.46
N THR A 195 -11.14 5.27 -16.97
CA THR A 195 -11.28 4.18 -15.99
C THR A 195 -11.95 4.66 -14.71
N LEU A 196 -11.52 5.82 -14.19
CA LEU A 196 -12.14 6.45 -13.01
C LEU A 196 -13.60 6.84 -13.29
N ARG A 197 -13.91 7.35 -14.48
CA ARG A 197 -15.28 7.69 -14.89
C ARG A 197 -16.21 6.48 -14.82
N ARG A 198 -15.78 5.32 -15.35
CA ARG A 198 -16.57 4.08 -15.26
C ARG A 198 -16.84 3.66 -13.83
N HIS A 199 -15.84 3.74 -12.95
CA HIS A 199 -16.05 3.46 -11.52
C HIS A 199 -17.06 4.41 -10.86
N ALA A 200 -17.03 5.70 -11.24
CA ALA A 200 -18.00 6.68 -10.76
C ALA A 200 -19.42 6.40 -11.28
N ASP A 201 -19.56 6.07 -12.57
CA ASP A 201 -20.84 5.78 -13.23
C ASP A 201 -21.49 4.49 -12.69
N ASP A 202 -20.69 3.43 -12.56
CA ASP A 202 -21.16 2.10 -12.15
C ASP A 202 -21.31 1.97 -10.62
N GLY A 203 -20.77 2.92 -9.85
CA GLY A 203 -20.71 2.84 -8.39
C GLY A 203 -19.81 1.71 -7.87
N THR A 204 -18.86 1.25 -8.68
CA THR A 204 -17.89 0.22 -8.31
C THR A 204 -16.65 0.84 -7.66
N LEU A 205 -15.90 0.05 -6.89
CA LEU A 205 -14.65 0.50 -6.29
C LEU A 205 -13.50 0.45 -7.31
N TRP A 206 -12.67 1.49 -7.32
CA TRP A 206 -11.37 1.46 -7.97
C TRP A 206 -10.34 0.98 -6.95
N PHE A 207 -9.96 -0.29 -7.04
CA PHE A 207 -9.30 -1.01 -5.94
C PHE A 207 -10.18 -0.97 -4.68
N GLU A 208 -9.68 -0.43 -3.56
CA GLU A 208 -10.43 -0.25 -2.32
C GLU A 208 -11.09 1.14 -2.20
N GLN A 209 -11.04 1.96 -3.25
CA GLN A 209 -11.36 3.38 -3.19
C GLN A 209 -12.67 3.71 -3.90
N ARG A 210 -13.49 4.54 -3.26
CA ARG A 210 -14.69 5.10 -3.89
C ARG A 210 -14.29 6.25 -4.82
N ILE A 211 -14.80 6.22 -6.04
CA ILE A 211 -14.63 7.29 -7.03
C ILE A 211 -15.97 7.97 -7.27
N THR A 212 -15.97 9.29 -7.26
CA THR A 212 -17.13 10.14 -7.60
C THR A 212 -16.79 11.02 -8.80
N HIS A 213 -17.79 11.61 -9.45
CA HIS A 213 -17.54 12.56 -10.54
C HIS A 213 -16.66 13.74 -10.12
N ALA A 214 -16.72 14.16 -8.85
CA ALA A 214 -15.82 15.18 -8.32
C ALA A 214 -14.36 14.73 -8.33
N VAL A 215 -14.10 13.44 -8.04
CA VAL A 215 -12.76 12.83 -8.14
C VAL A 215 -12.31 12.76 -9.60
N VAL A 216 -13.20 12.38 -10.52
CA VAL A 216 -12.90 12.36 -11.97
C VAL A 216 -12.51 13.75 -12.45
N ASP A 217 -13.28 14.78 -12.10
CA ASP A 217 -12.99 16.18 -12.41
C ASP A 217 -11.65 16.64 -11.82
N PHE A 218 -11.37 16.26 -10.57
CA PHE A 218 -10.13 16.59 -9.88
C PHE A 218 -8.90 16.02 -10.62
N VAL A 219 -8.97 14.77 -11.05
CA VAL A 219 -7.90 14.11 -11.81
C VAL A 219 -7.79 14.71 -13.21
N GLN A 220 -8.91 14.88 -13.92
CA GLN A 220 -8.94 15.38 -15.30
C GLN A 220 -8.38 16.82 -15.44
N ARG A 221 -8.55 17.67 -14.41
CA ARG A 221 -8.01 19.04 -14.42
C ARG A 221 -6.52 19.11 -14.12
N ASN A 222 -5.90 18.02 -13.67
CA ASN A 222 -4.48 17.99 -13.34
C ASN A 222 -3.81 16.73 -13.92
N PRO A 223 -3.22 16.82 -15.13
CA PRO A 223 -2.58 15.69 -15.79
C PRO A 223 -1.38 15.07 -15.06
N GLU A 224 -0.83 15.73 -14.02
CA GLU A 224 0.17 15.08 -13.15
C GLU A 224 -0.44 13.95 -12.31
N ILE A 225 -1.75 13.99 -12.04
CA ILE A 225 -2.45 13.00 -11.23
C ILE A 225 -2.90 11.85 -12.14
N GLN A 226 -2.55 10.61 -11.77
CA GLN A 226 -2.84 9.43 -12.59
C GLN A 226 -2.32 9.58 -14.03
N GLY A 227 -1.10 10.08 -14.18
CA GLY A 227 -0.46 10.37 -15.45
C GLY A 227 0.96 10.90 -15.23
N GLY A 228 1.30 11.98 -15.90
CA GLY A 228 2.55 12.72 -15.71
C GLY A 228 2.68 13.86 -16.70
N VAL A 229 3.40 14.91 -16.31
CA VAL A 229 3.67 16.08 -17.19
C VAL A 229 5.17 16.21 -17.38
N ARG A 230 5.62 16.15 -18.64
CA ARG A 230 7.03 16.34 -18.97
C ARG A 230 7.40 17.81 -19.09
N VAL A 231 8.51 18.21 -18.46
CA VAL A 231 9.20 19.47 -18.69
C VAL A 231 10.68 19.17 -18.92
N GLY A 232 11.17 19.46 -20.13
CA GLY A 232 12.53 19.09 -20.52
C GLY A 232 12.73 17.58 -20.44
N ASP A 233 13.62 17.15 -19.55
CA ASP A 233 14.00 15.75 -19.35
C ASP A 233 13.42 15.14 -18.06
N THR A 234 12.41 15.79 -17.47
CA THR A 234 11.81 15.36 -16.21
C THR A 234 10.30 15.24 -16.36
N ILE A 235 9.72 14.13 -15.89
CA ILE A 235 8.28 13.92 -15.77
C ILE A 235 7.87 14.21 -14.33
N TYR A 236 6.87 15.05 -14.12
CA TYR A 236 6.27 15.32 -12.82
C TYR A 236 4.99 14.53 -12.63
N VAL A 237 4.89 13.85 -11.49
CA VAL A 237 3.73 13.03 -11.12
C VAL A 237 3.26 13.43 -9.73
N THR A 238 1.98 13.72 -9.59
CA THR A 238 1.31 13.97 -8.31
C THR A 238 0.46 12.76 -7.96
N LYS A 239 0.59 12.23 -6.74
CA LYS A 239 -0.20 11.07 -6.33
C LYS A 239 -1.64 11.47 -6.09
N ILE A 240 -2.58 10.69 -6.62
CA ILE A 240 -3.98 10.79 -6.19
C ILE A 240 -4.07 10.47 -4.69
N PRO A 241 -4.91 11.17 -3.89
CA PRO A 241 -5.12 10.79 -2.49
C PRO A 241 -5.51 9.32 -2.34
N TYR A 242 -5.21 8.71 -1.20
CA TYR A 242 -5.62 7.33 -0.90
C TYR A 242 -7.15 7.21 -0.80
N ASP A 243 -7.81 8.19 -0.20
CA ASP A 243 -9.26 8.29 -0.15
C ASP A 243 -9.70 9.60 -0.82
N PRO A 244 -9.76 9.66 -2.16
CA PRO A 244 -9.91 10.91 -2.89
C PRO A 244 -11.28 11.56 -2.69
N ASP A 245 -12.35 10.78 -2.50
CA ASP A 245 -13.69 11.34 -2.25
C ASP A 245 -13.73 12.09 -0.92
N ARG A 246 -13.28 11.44 0.17
CA ARG A 246 -13.22 12.10 1.48
C ARG A 246 -12.19 13.21 1.53
N TYR A 247 -11.06 13.06 0.84
CA TYR A 247 -10.03 14.10 0.76
C TYR A 247 -10.59 15.41 0.21
N LEU A 248 -11.44 15.35 -0.82
CA LEU A 248 -12.05 16.52 -1.43
C LEU A 248 -13.11 17.18 -0.52
N MET A 249 -13.71 16.44 0.41
CA MET A 249 -14.69 16.95 1.38
C MET A 249 -14.06 17.44 2.68
N ALA A 250 -12.88 16.93 3.03
CA ALA A 250 -12.20 17.26 4.27
C ALA A 250 -11.78 18.73 4.30
N THR A 251 -12.06 19.39 5.43
CA THR A 251 -11.67 20.78 5.70
C THR A 251 -10.53 20.88 6.69
N ASP A 252 -10.32 19.84 7.49
CA ASP A 252 -9.23 19.73 8.44
C ASP A 252 -7.91 19.35 7.72
N PRO A 253 -6.83 20.16 7.85
CA PRO A 253 -5.56 19.87 7.19
C PRO A 253 -4.90 18.55 7.62
N LEU A 254 -5.07 18.14 8.89
CA LEU A 254 -4.54 16.86 9.36
C LEU A 254 -5.29 15.69 8.72
N GLU A 255 -6.63 15.74 8.70
CA GLU A 255 -7.45 14.74 8.02
C GLU A 255 -7.08 14.65 6.53
N LYS A 256 -6.95 15.78 5.81
CA LYS A 256 -6.53 15.79 4.40
C LYS A 256 -5.19 15.06 4.20
N ARG A 257 -4.17 15.33 5.02
CA ARG A 257 -2.86 14.65 4.90
C ARG A 257 -2.96 13.14 5.15
N ARG A 258 -3.78 12.73 6.12
CA ARG A 258 -4.01 11.30 6.40
C ARG A 258 -4.74 10.62 5.25
N LEU A 259 -5.78 11.24 4.70
CA LEU A 259 -6.53 10.72 3.54
C LEU A 259 -5.69 10.71 2.25
N ALA A 260 -4.65 11.52 2.15
CA ALA A 260 -3.71 11.50 1.04
C ALA A 260 -2.62 10.41 1.15
N CYS A 261 -2.31 9.92 2.36
CA CYS A 261 -1.25 8.96 2.58
C CYS A 261 -1.69 7.53 2.21
N HIS A 262 -0.98 6.89 1.28
CA HIS A 262 -1.21 5.49 0.91
C HIS A 262 -0.46 4.49 1.78
N CYS A 263 0.44 4.94 2.66
CA CYS A 263 1.37 4.04 3.35
C CYS A 263 0.82 3.60 4.71
N PRO A 264 0.48 2.31 4.90
CA PRO A 264 -0.03 1.81 6.18
C PRO A 264 1.06 1.82 7.27
N LEU A 265 2.34 1.86 6.88
CA LEU A 265 3.46 1.95 7.81
C LEU A 265 3.68 3.37 8.37
N ALA A 266 3.01 4.40 7.85
CA ALA A 266 3.31 5.79 8.21
C ALA A 266 2.09 6.67 8.48
N VAL A 267 0.91 6.36 7.90
CA VAL A 267 -0.27 7.24 7.95
C VAL A 267 -0.73 7.57 9.38
N SER A 268 -0.70 6.60 10.29
CA SER A 268 -1.09 6.78 11.70
C SER A 268 -0.11 7.66 12.48
N ALA A 269 1.12 7.85 11.98
CA ALA A 269 2.14 8.70 12.58
C ALA A 269 1.99 10.18 12.22
N ILE A 270 1.10 10.52 11.28
CA ILE A 270 0.84 11.90 10.88
C ILE A 270 0.00 12.56 11.97
N THR A 271 0.51 13.65 12.54
CA THR A 271 -0.10 14.46 13.60
C THR A 271 -0.09 15.94 13.24
N GLU A 272 -0.73 16.78 14.05
CA GLU A 272 -0.66 18.25 13.90
C GLU A 272 0.77 18.77 13.93
N SER A 273 1.60 18.21 14.81
CA SER A 273 3.01 18.61 14.97
C SER A 273 3.95 18.05 13.89
N GLY A 274 3.45 17.26 12.94
CA GLY A 274 4.25 16.60 11.91
C GLY A 274 4.09 15.08 11.91
N SER A 275 4.97 14.38 11.19
CA SER A 275 4.98 12.92 11.10
C SER A 275 6.00 12.32 12.05
N GLY A 276 5.63 11.25 12.75
CA GLY A 276 6.57 10.41 13.51
C GLY A 276 7.49 9.56 12.64
N VAL A 277 7.24 9.46 11.33
CA VAL A 277 8.10 8.75 10.36
C VAL A 277 8.81 9.78 9.47
N PRO A 278 10.15 9.69 9.28
CA PRO A 278 10.88 10.62 8.41
C PRO A 278 10.39 10.58 6.96
N SER A 279 10.29 11.75 6.32
CA SER A 279 9.79 11.87 4.94
C SER A 279 10.67 11.17 3.91
N LEU A 280 11.93 10.86 4.23
CA LEU A 280 12.81 10.02 3.40
C LEU A 280 12.17 8.66 3.09
N TRP A 281 11.34 8.11 3.99
CA TRP A 281 10.56 6.90 3.74
C TRP A 281 9.70 6.99 2.48
N CYS A 282 9.21 8.19 2.12
CA CYS A 282 8.42 8.40 0.91
C CYS A 282 9.20 8.13 -0.39
N SER A 283 10.51 7.93 -0.33
CA SER A 283 11.29 7.40 -1.46
C SER A 283 10.77 6.03 -1.90
N CYS A 284 10.23 5.21 -0.99
CA CYS A 284 9.49 3.99 -1.33
C CYS A 284 8.30 4.27 -2.27
N SER A 285 7.51 5.32 -1.99
CA SER A 285 6.44 5.73 -2.90
C SER A 285 6.98 6.31 -4.21
N ALA A 286 8.14 6.95 -4.22
CA ALA A 286 8.78 7.40 -5.46
C ALA A 286 9.20 6.20 -6.32
N GLY A 287 9.78 5.17 -5.71
CA GLY A 287 10.12 3.89 -6.33
C GLY A 287 8.92 3.19 -6.96
N TYR A 288 7.80 3.11 -6.24
CA TYR A 288 6.54 2.63 -6.78
C TYR A 288 6.05 3.47 -7.96
N THR A 289 6.08 4.81 -7.83
CA THR A 289 5.55 5.74 -8.84
C THR A 289 6.36 5.68 -10.15
N LYS A 290 7.69 5.52 -10.08
CA LYS A 290 8.53 5.43 -11.27
C LYS A 290 8.50 4.06 -11.95
N PHE A 291 8.04 3.01 -11.27
CA PHE A 291 8.10 1.64 -11.78
C PHE A 291 7.46 1.46 -13.16
N PRO A 292 6.26 2.01 -13.45
CA PRO A 292 5.70 1.88 -14.79
C PRO A 292 6.54 2.58 -15.87
N PHE A 293 7.17 3.70 -15.54
CA PHE A 293 8.08 4.42 -16.44
C PHE A 293 9.34 3.61 -16.72
N ASP A 294 9.89 2.93 -15.70
CA ASP A 294 11.04 2.03 -15.86
C ASP A 294 10.73 0.93 -16.90
N ILE A 295 9.52 0.35 -16.86
CA ILE A 295 9.09 -0.68 -17.81
C ILE A 295 8.85 -0.10 -19.20
N VAL A 296 8.10 0.99 -19.29
CA VAL A 296 7.74 1.63 -20.57
C VAL A 296 8.98 2.07 -21.32
N LEU A 297 9.92 2.73 -20.64
CA LEU A 297 11.18 3.20 -21.23
C LEU A 297 12.18 2.05 -21.44
N GLY A 298 11.99 0.91 -20.76
CA GLY A 298 12.84 -0.28 -20.87
C GLY A 298 14.19 -0.12 -20.19
N GLN A 299 14.30 0.82 -19.25
CA GLN A 299 15.49 1.09 -18.46
C GLN A 299 15.11 1.81 -17.16
N ALA A 300 15.96 1.68 -16.14
CA ALA A 300 15.71 2.31 -14.85
C ALA A 300 15.77 3.85 -14.96
N THR A 301 14.77 4.53 -14.42
CA THR A 301 14.72 5.97 -14.21
C THR A 301 15.11 6.34 -12.79
N GLU A 302 15.44 7.61 -12.57
CA GLU A 302 15.68 8.16 -11.24
C GLU A 302 14.45 8.94 -10.78
N ALA A 303 14.00 8.72 -9.54
CA ALA A 303 12.88 9.45 -8.98
C ALA A 303 13.25 10.21 -7.70
N THR A 304 12.77 11.43 -7.59
CA THR A 304 12.97 12.32 -6.45
C THR A 304 11.63 12.70 -5.84
N VAL A 305 11.55 12.64 -4.50
CA VAL A 305 10.39 13.16 -3.74
C VAL A 305 10.50 14.69 -3.71
N LEU A 306 9.51 15.38 -4.29
CA LEU A 306 9.44 16.85 -4.27
C LEU A 306 8.53 17.37 -3.16
N LYS A 307 7.44 16.64 -2.91
CA LYS A 307 6.47 16.92 -1.85
C LYS A 307 6.06 15.63 -1.17
N SER A 308 5.80 15.69 0.13
CA SER A 308 5.39 14.54 0.93
C SER A 308 4.44 14.96 2.04
N VAL A 309 3.37 14.18 2.21
CA VAL A 309 2.46 14.34 3.35
C VAL A 309 3.15 14.10 4.70
N LEU A 310 4.22 13.30 4.72
CA LEU A 310 5.06 13.12 5.92
C LEU A 310 5.93 14.36 6.20
N ALA A 311 6.22 15.17 5.18
CA ALA A 311 6.93 16.44 5.31
C ALA A 311 5.99 17.64 5.55
N GLY A 312 4.67 17.42 5.61
CA GLY A 312 3.67 18.45 5.86
C GLY A 312 2.96 19.00 4.61
N ASP A 313 3.29 18.53 3.41
CA ASP A 313 2.56 18.88 2.20
C ASP A 313 1.15 18.28 2.19
N GLU A 314 0.22 18.88 1.44
CA GLU A 314 -1.13 18.31 1.28
C GLU A 314 -1.15 17.04 0.41
N LEU A 315 -0.26 16.95 -0.58
CA LEU A 315 -0.15 15.84 -1.53
C LEU A 315 1.31 15.47 -1.78
N CYS A 316 1.53 14.21 -2.13
CA CYS A 316 2.83 13.73 -2.57
C CYS A 316 3.06 14.06 -4.06
N ARG A 317 4.25 14.56 -4.39
CA ARG A 317 4.66 14.87 -5.77
C ARG A 317 6.09 14.38 -6.01
N PHE A 318 6.32 13.82 -7.19
CA PHE A 318 7.59 13.21 -7.57
C PHE A 318 8.08 13.79 -8.90
N ALA A 319 9.40 13.89 -9.05
CA ALA A 319 10.09 14.08 -10.32
C ALA A 319 10.68 12.75 -10.76
N ILE A 320 10.51 12.39 -12.02
CA ILE A 320 11.09 11.21 -12.65
C ILE A 320 11.99 11.69 -13.79
N ARG A 321 13.29 11.49 -13.62
CA ARG A 321 14.29 11.89 -14.60
C ARG A 321 14.30 10.88 -15.75
N LEU A 322 14.04 11.38 -16.95
CA LEU A 322 14.17 10.58 -18.16
C LEU A 322 15.64 10.22 -18.39
N PRO A 323 15.90 8.98 -18.88
CA PRO A 323 17.23 8.57 -19.26
C PRO A 323 17.75 9.44 -20.41
N PRO A 324 19.08 9.57 -20.56
CA PRO A 324 19.66 10.26 -21.71
C PRO A 324 19.21 9.59 -23.02
N PRO A 325 19.13 10.35 -24.13
CA PRO A 325 18.91 9.79 -25.45
C PRO A 325 19.96 8.70 -25.74
N ALA A 326 19.53 7.58 -26.31
CA ALA A 326 20.42 6.53 -26.78
C ALA A 326 21.26 6.98 -27.98
#